data_AF-A0A367HXV6-F1
#
_entry.id   AF-A0A367HXV6-F1
#
_cell.length_a   1.000
_cell.length_b   1.000
_cell.length_c   1.000
_cell.angle_alpha   90.00
_cell.angle_beta   90.00
_cell.angle_gamma   90.00
#
_symmetry.space_group_name_H-M   'P 1'
#
loop_
_entity.id
_entity.type
_entity.pdbx_description
1 polymer ?
#
loop_
_entity_poly.entity_id
_entity_poly.type
_entity_poly.pdbx_seq_one_letter_code
_entity_poly.pdbx_strand_id
1 'polypeptide(L)'
;MALTGNLLTYNDESVETDITGWAAGGNTTIAQSTTQARDGTHSLRLTSTASGTISANTANRITGLSVSAQYTASYWLYPPVQVTAHIEVDWYTATTYISTGVGADTTAPASVWTQIGAPMTPVATTQQCIPIIVITATAGSQLYYCDEMFFGYPPEQALLNRAPAIVRSHVW
;
A
#
# COMPACT_ATOMS: atom_id res chain seq x y z
N MET A 1 -6.02 -5.19 14.75
CA MET A 1 -6.11 -6.59 14.27
C MET A 1 -5.84 -6.57 12.78
N ALA A 2 -5.09 -7.54 12.24
CA ALA A 2 -4.71 -7.56 10.82
C ALA A 2 -5.91 -7.38 9.86
N LEU A 3 -5.78 -6.51 8.86
CA LEU A 3 -6.78 -6.37 7.80
C LEU A 3 -6.94 -7.71 7.06
N THR A 4 -8.18 -8.19 6.96
CA THR A 4 -8.43 -9.52 6.36
C THR A 4 -8.05 -9.51 4.88
N GLY A 5 -7.16 -10.44 4.49
CA GLY A 5 -6.68 -10.57 3.12
C GLY A 5 -5.38 -9.82 2.82
N ASN A 6 -4.87 -9.02 3.78
CA ASN A 6 -3.62 -8.30 3.65
C ASN A 6 -2.43 -9.27 3.70
N LEU A 7 -1.49 -9.11 2.75
CA LEU A 7 -0.22 -9.83 2.70
C LEU A 7 0.91 -9.07 3.41
N LEU A 8 0.67 -7.82 3.80
CA LEU A 8 1.53 -7.09 4.71
C LEU A 8 1.45 -7.68 6.11
N THR A 9 2.54 -7.55 6.88
CA THR A 9 2.49 -7.89 8.30
C THR A 9 1.64 -6.88 9.05
N TYR A 10 1.16 -7.23 10.25
CA TYR A 10 0.39 -6.29 11.08
C TYR A 10 1.14 -4.97 11.32
N ASN A 11 2.46 -5.02 11.55
CA ASN A 11 3.24 -3.80 11.75
C ASN A 11 3.40 -3.01 10.45
N ASP A 12 3.53 -3.67 9.30
CA ASP A 12 3.68 -2.98 8.02
C ASP A 12 2.37 -2.32 7.57
N GLU A 13 1.21 -2.85 7.96
CA GLU A 13 -0.09 -2.23 7.65
C GLU A 13 -0.45 -1.06 8.57
N SER A 14 -0.10 -1.12 9.86
CA SER A 14 -0.61 -0.17 10.87
C SER A 14 0.48 0.70 11.49
N VAL A 15 1.75 0.31 11.39
CA VAL A 15 2.91 1.03 11.95
C VAL A 15 2.77 1.30 13.45
N GLU A 16 2.12 0.40 14.19
CA GLU A 16 1.88 0.59 15.63
C GLU A 16 3.11 0.27 16.48
N THR A 17 4.09 -0.48 15.95
CA THR A 17 5.31 -0.83 16.70
C THR A 17 6.49 0.00 16.23
N ASP A 18 6.75 0.02 14.92
CA ASP A 18 7.85 0.79 14.31
C ASP A 18 7.65 0.94 12.79
N ILE A 19 8.62 1.57 12.11
CA ILE A 19 8.65 1.74 10.64
C ILE A 19 9.58 0.77 9.92
N THR A 20 10.07 -0.29 10.55
CA THR A 20 11.11 -1.17 9.96
C THR A 20 10.64 -1.88 8.68
N GLY A 21 9.33 -2.00 8.51
CA GLY A 21 8.67 -2.48 7.29
C GLY A 21 8.68 -1.52 6.10
N TRP A 22 9.09 -0.27 6.31
CA TRP A 22 9.01 0.81 5.33
C TRP A 22 10.37 1.44 5.06
N ALA A 23 10.57 1.84 3.81
CA ALA A 23 11.73 2.58 3.35
C ALA A 23 11.30 3.92 2.73
N ALA A 24 12.11 4.95 2.95
CA ALA A 24 11.92 6.23 2.27
C ALA A 24 12.24 6.09 0.79
N GLY A 25 11.32 6.56 -0.06
CA GLY A 25 11.52 6.67 -1.50
C GLY A 25 12.05 8.04 -1.89
N GLY A 26 11.71 8.49 -3.10
CA GLY A 26 12.18 9.76 -3.65
C GLY A 26 11.67 10.95 -2.83
N ASN A 27 12.52 11.97 -2.64
CA ASN A 27 12.19 13.23 -1.98
C ASN A 27 11.50 13.11 -0.60
N THR A 28 11.78 12.03 0.13
CA THR A 28 11.04 11.68 1.35
C THR A 28 11.99 11.35 2.50
N THR A 29 11.61 11.74 3.70
CA THR A 29 12.06 11.07 4.93
C THR A 29 10.84 10.48 5.65
N ILE A 30 11.00 9.36 6.34
CA ILE A 30 9.90 8.66 7.01
C ILE A 30 10.12 8.59 8.52
N ALA A 31 9.03 8.64 9.28
CA ALA A 31 9.03 8.44 10.73
C ALA A 31 7.68 7.82 11.16
N GLN A 32 7.66 7.12 12.28
CA GLN A 32 6.42 6.83 12.99
C GLN A 32 5.88 8.13 13.61
N SER A 33 4.56 8.32 13.66
CA SER A 33 3.97 9.50 14.30
C SER A 33 2.69 9.18 15.04
N THR A 34 2.49 9.84 16.18
CA THR A 34 1.23 9.86 16.94
C THR A 34 0.39 11.12 16.70
N THR A 35 0.81 12.00 15.77
CA THR A 35 0.14 13.28 15.52
C THR A 35 -1.19 13.11 14.80
N GLN A 36 -1.25 12.13 13.90
CA GLN A 36 -2.45 11.72 13.18
C GLN A 36 -2.41 10.19 13.10
N ALA A 37 -3.54 9.55 13.28
CA ALA A 37 -3.73 8.12 13.08
C ALA A 37 -5.15 7.91 12.57
N ARG A 38 -5.34 6.97 11.65
CA ARG A 38 -6.66 6.64 11.11
C ARG A 38 -7.29 5.52 11.93
N ASP A 39 -6.49 4.52 12.29
CA ASP A 39 -6.79 3.48 13.27
C ASP A 39 -5.70 3.49 14.35
N GLY A 40 -6.00 2.93 15.52
CA GLY A 40 -5.00 2.83 16.59
C GLY A 40 -4.46 4.17 17.07
N THR A 41 -3.14 4.28 17.18
CA THR A 41 -2.44 5.44 17.78
C THR A 41 -1.25 5.94 16.97
N HIS A 42 -0.80 5.21 15.96
CA HIS A 42 0.34 5.59 15.13
C HIS A 42 -0.02 5.62 13.64
N SER A 43 0.79 6.32 12.87
CA SER A 43 0.77 6.25 11.40
C SER A 43 2.18 6.45 10.84
N LEU A 44 2.35 6.09 9.57
CA LEU A 44 3.56 6.41 8.82
C LEU A 44 3.54 7.88 8.40
N ARG A 45 4.48 8.67 8.91
CA ARG A 45 4.67 10.07 8.49
C ARG A 45 5.71 10.16 7.39
N LEU A 46 5.31 10.66 6.22
CA LEU A 46 6.20 11.06 5.15
C LEU A 46 6.44 12.57 5.26
N THR A 47 7.71 12.98 5.25
CA THR A 47 8.12 14.39 5.19
C THR A 47 8.76 14.64 3.83
N SER A 48 8.17 15.55 3.05
CA SER A 48 8.73 15.97 1.77
C SER A 48 10.02 16.76 1.98
N THR A 49 11.07 16.44 1.24
CA THR A 49 12.36 17.15 1.33
C THR A 49 12.47 18.29 0.32
N ALA A 50 11.66 18.26 -0.74
CA ALA A 50 11.59 19.27 -1.79
C ALA A 50 10.19 19.32 -2.41
N SER A 51 9.98 20.21 -3.39
CA SER A 51 8.77 20.16 -4.21
C SER A 51 8.82 19.03 -5.23
N GLY A 52 7.68 18.43 -5.54
CA GLY A 52 7.55 17.40 -6.56
C GLY A 52 6.83 16.15 -6.06
N THR A 53 7.27 14.99 -6.52
CA THR A 53 6.74 13.69 -6.10
C THR A 53 7.52 13.17 -4.91
N ILE A 54 6.80 12.66 -3.91
CA ILE A 54 7.34 11.93 -2.77
C ILE A 54 6.86 10.49 -2.81
N SER A 55 7.63 9.57 -2.24
CA SER A 55 7.24 8.17 -2.14
C SER A 55 7.80 7.45 -0.92
N ALA A 56 7.13 6.38 -0.52
CA ALA A 56 7.61 5.40 0.44
C ALA A 56 7.17 4.01 -0.01
N ASN A 57 7.97 3.00 0.29
CA ASN A 57 7.72 1.64 -0.17
C ASN A 57 7.99 0.62 0.93
N THR A 58 7.47 -0.59 0.77
CA THR A 58 7.84 -1.68 1.69
C THR A 58 9.34 -1.93 1.61
N ALA A 59 10.00 -2.08 2.76
CA ALA A 59 11.44 -2.32 2.83
C ALA A 59 11.82 -3.72 2.32
N ASN A 60 10.90 -4.68 2.50
CA ASN A 60 11.03 -6.04 2.00
C ASN A 60 10.06 -6.29 0.85
N ARG A 61 10.46 -7.20 -0.05
CA ARG A 61 9.58 -7.70 -1.10
C ARG A 61 8.54 -8.64 -0.51
N ILE A 62 7.29 -8.46 -0.91
CA ILE A 62 6.20 -9.40 -0.62
C ILE A 62 6.39 -10.61 -1.54
N THR A 63 6.24 -11.81 -0.99
CA THR A 63 6.44 -13.09 -1.69
C THR A 63 5.13 -13.89 -1.72
N GLY A 64 5.10 -15.02 -2.44
CA GLY A 64 3.95 -15.92 -2.45
C GLY A 64 2.80 -15.45 -3.37
N LEU A 65 3.12 -14.63 -4.36
CA LEU A 65 2.14 -14.11 -5.31
C LEU A 65 1.74 -15.18 -6.34
N SER A 66 0.44 -15.30 -6.59
CA SER A 66 -0.10 -15.99 -7.77
C SER A 66 -0.25 -15.03 -8.95
N VAL A 67 0.33 -15.37 -10.11
CA VAL A 67 0.26 -14.58 -11.35
C VAL A 67 -1.12 -14.56 -12.00
N SER A 68 -2.02 -15.46 -11.62
CA SER A 68 -3.40 -15.50 -12.14
C SER A 68 -4.39 -14.78 -11.24
N ALA A 69 -3.94 -14.24 -10.10
CA ALA A 69 -4.79 -13.53 -9.16
C ALA A 69 -4.76 -12.02 -9.40
N GLN A 70 -5.87 -11.36 -9.06
CA GLN A 70 -5.93 -9.91 -8.93
C GLN A 70 -5.73 -9.56 -7.45
N TYR A 71 -4.93 -8.53 -7.19
CA TYR A 71 -4.70 -7.97 -5.86
C TYR A 71 -5.34 -6.58 -5.78
N THR A 72 -5.50 -6.09 -4.56
CA THR A 72 -5.77 -4.70 -4.26
C THR A 72 -4.58 -4.13 -3.53
N ALA A 73 -4.14 -2.94 -3.93
CA ALA A 73 -3.17 -2.14 -3.21
C ALA A 73 -3.85 -0.85 -2.77
N SER A 74 -3.76 -0.48 -1.50
CA SER A 74 -4.34 0.76 -0.98
C SER A 74 -3.66 1.27 0.28
N TYR A 75 -3.91 2.52 0.63
CA TYR A 75 -3.57 3.15 1.90
C TYR A 75 -4.53 4.31 2.16
N TRP A 76 -4.68 4.72 3.40
CA TRP A 76 -5.33 5.99 3.74
C TRP A 76 -4.31 7.10 3.82
N LEU A 77 -4.62 8.26 3.26
CA LEU A 77 -3.76 9.44 3.22
C LEU A 77 -4.43 10.61 3.94
N TYR A 78 -3.70 11.25 4.85
CA TYR A 78 -4.04 12.56 5.42
C TYR A 78 -2.98 13.58 4.98
N PRO A 79 -3.27 14.42 3.97
CA PRO A 79 -2.32 15.39 3.47
C PRO A 79 -2.54 16.77 4.11
N PRO A 80 -1.50 17.63 4.22
CA PRO A 80 -1.63 18.97 4.80
C PRO A 80 -2.23 19.98 3.82
N VAL A 81 -2.18 19.67 2.52
CA VAL A 81 -2.74 20.44 1.40
C VAL A 81 -3.41 19.47 0.44
N GLN A 82 -4.20 19.98 -0.51
CA GLN A 82 -4.73 19.12 -1.57
C GLN A 82 -3.59 18.59 -2.44
N VAL A 83 -3.59 17.29 -2.70
CA VAL A 83 -2.59 16.60 -3.52
C VAL A 83 -3.26 15.57 -4.44
N THR A 84 -2.51 15.12 -5.44
CA THR A 84 -2.85 13.92 -6.21
C THR A 84 -1.96 12.79 -5.74
N ALA A 85 -2.55 11.63 -5.49
CA ALA A 85 -1.86 10.46 -5.00
C ALA A 85 -2.33 9.20 -5.72
N HIS A 86 -1.45 8.22 -5.84
CA HIS A 86 -1.73 6.90 -6.40
C HIS A 86 -0.81 5.87 -5.76
N ILE A 87 -1.09 4.60 -6.03
CA ILE A 87 -0.24 3.49 -5.60
C ILE A 87 0.47 2.91 -6.81
N GLU A 88 1.74 2.59 -6.64
CA GLU A 88 2.52 1.82 -7.60
C GLU A 88 2.88 0.46 -7.00
N VAL A 89 3.10 -0.53 -7.84
CA VAL A 89 3.63 -1.83 -7.43
C VAL A 89 4.71 -2.25 -8.40
N ASP A 90 5.94 -2.32 -7.91
CA ASP A 90 7.04 -2.90 -8.66
C ASP A 90 6.96 -4.42 -8.62
N TRP A 91 6.92 -5.03 -9.79
CA TRP A 91 6.87 -6.48 -9.96
C TRP A 91 8.25 -7.04 -10.22
N TYR A 92 8.57 -8.15 -9.57
CA TYR A 92 9.85 -8.83 -9.70
C TYR A 92 9.64 -10.32 -9.98
N THR A 93 10.61 -10.92 -10.66
CA THR A 93 10.90 -12.35 -10.53
C THR A 93 11.48 -12.59 -9.12
N ALA A 94 12.03 -13.77 -8.84
CA ALA A 94 12.74 -14.01 -7.58
C ALA A 94 13.89 -13.00 -7.31
N THR A 95 14.47 -12.42 -8.37
CA THR A 95 15.67 -11.58 -8.25
C THR A 95 15.58 -10.27 -9.05
N THR A 96 14.83 -10.26 -10.15
CA THR A 96 14.95 -9.21 -11.19
C THR A 96 13.66 -8.41 -11.31
N TYR A 97 13.80 -7.09 -11.44
CA TYR A 97 12.68 -6.19 -11.74
C TYR A 97 12.10 -6.51 -13.12
N ILE A 98 10.77 -6.48 -13.23
CA ILE A 98 10.04 -6.73 -14.48
C ILE A 98 9.41 -5.43 -14.97
N SER A 99 8.55 -4.83 -14.15
CA SER A 99 7.71 -3.68 -14.52
C SER A 99 7.06 -3.06 -13.29
N THR A 100 6.60 -1.83 -13.40
CA THR A 100 5.75 -1.16 -12.41
C THR A 100 4.29 -1.19 -12.88
N GLY A 101 3.40 -1.67 -12.02
CA GLY A 101 1.96 -1.42 -12.15
C GLY A 101 1.59 -0.09 -11.50
N VAL A 102 0.81 0.75 -12.18
CA VAL A 102 0.45 2.09 -11.71
C VAL A 102 -1.07 2.17 -11.53
N GLY A 103 -1.51 2.56 -10.34
CA GLY A 103 -2.91 2.84 -10.03
C GLY A 103 -3.38 4.18 -10.61
N ALA A 104 -4.70 4.38 -10.66
CA ALA A 104 -5.25 5.65 -11.10
C ALA A 104 -5.01 6.77 -10.08
N ASP A 105 -4.79 7.99 -10.58
CA ASP A 105 -4.68 9.20 -9.77
C ASP A 105 -5.96 9.45 -8.97
N THR A 106 -5.78 9.69 -7.67
CA THR A 106 -6.85 10.09 -6.76
C THR A 106 -6.51 11.43 -6.12
N THR A 107 -7.42 12.39 -6.22
CA THR A 107 -7.28 13.68 -5.52
C THR A 107 -7.62 13.52 -4.04
N ALA A 108 -6.67 13.83 -3.16
CA ALA A 108 -6.85 13.83 -1.71
C ALA A 108 -7.00 15.27 -1.20
N PRO A 109 -8.16 15.64 -0.62
CA PRO A 109 -8.34 16.96 -0.01
C PRO A 109 -7.44 17.18 1.20
N ALA A 110 -7.10 18.44 1.46
CA ALA A 110 -6.33 18.82 2.64
C ALA A 110 -7.04 18.44 3.94
N SER A 111 -6.31 17.87 4.89
CA SER A 111 -6.78 17.55 6.25
C SER A 111 -7.97 16.58 6.30
N VAL A 112 -8.08 15.69 5.31
CA VAL A 112 -9.11 14.65 5.27
C VAL A 112 -8.45 13.32 4.95
N TRP A 113 -8.70 12.31 5.78
CA TRP A 113 -8.34 10.93 5.47
C TRP A 113 -9.05 10.49 4.19
N THR A 114 -8.27 10.23 3.16
CA THR A 114 -8.75 9.81 1.84
C THR A 114 -8.14 8.46 1.49
N GLN A 115 -8.98 7.48 1.12
CA GLN A 115 -8.48 6.19 0.68
C GLN A 115 -7.94 6.30 -0.73
N ILE A 116 -6.70 5.87 -0.94
CA ILE A 116 -6.02 5.79 -2.22
C ILE A 116 -5.82 4.30 -2.52
N GLY A 117 -6.22 3.84 -3.71
CA GLY A 117 -6.03 2.43 -4.04
C GLY A 117 -6.41 2.06 -5.46
N ALA A 118 -5.93 0.90 -5.89
CA ALA A 118 -6.20 0.36 -7.21
C ALA A 118 -6.16 -1.17 -7.22
N PRO A 119 -6.90 -1.82 -8.14
CA PRO A 119 -6.65 -3.21 -8.46
C PRO A 119 -5.28 -3.34 -9.14
N MET A 120 -4.53 -4.36 -8.74
CA MET A 120 -3.17 -4.64 -9.20
C MET A 120 -3.10 -6.06 -9.77
N THR A 121 -2.66 -6.16 -11.01
CA THR A 121 -2.53 -7.46 -11.71
C THR A 121 -1.04 -7.75 -11.91
N PRO A 122 -0.51 -8.84 -11.31
CA PRO A 122 0.86 -9.26 -11.56
C PRO A 122 1.05 -9.58 -13.04
N VAL A 123 2.20 -9.22 -13.57
CA VAL A 123 2.58 -9.63 -14.92
C VAL A 123 3.02 -11.09 -14.94
N ALA A 124 3.06 -11.71 -16.12
CA ALA A 124 3.53 -13.07 -16.25
C ALA A 124 4.93 -13.21 -15.63
N THR A 125 5.18 -14.31 -14.91
CA THR A 125 6.44 -14.63 -14.18
C THR A 125 6.71 -13.85 -12.88
N THR A 126 5.81 -12.97 -12.45
CA THR A 126 5.93 -12.32 -11.13
C THR A 126 5.95 -13.35 -10.00
N GLN A 127 6.90 -13.18 -9.08
CA GLN A 127 6.99 -13.98 -7.85
C GLN A 127 6.99 -13.09 -6.59
N GLN A 128 7.39 -11.83 -6.77
CA GLN A 128 7.60 -10.87 -5.70
C GLN A 128 7.11 -9.48 -6.11
N CYS A 129 6.75 -8.65 -5.14
CA CYS A 129 6.43 -7.25 -5.38
C CYS A 129 6.86 -6.30 -4.27
N ILE A 130 6.89 -5.01 -4.62
CA ILE A 130 7.06 -3.89 -3.67
C ILE A 130 5.92 -2.90 -3.93
N PRO A 131 4.95 -2.76 -3.01
CA PRO A 131 3.99 -1.65 -3.03
C PRO A 131 4.67 -0.33 -2.67
N ILE A 132 4.26 0.73 -3.36
CA ILE A 132 4.85 2.07 -3.27
C ILE A 132 3.72 3.09 -3.14
N ILE A 133 3.74 3.84 -2.05
CA ILE A 133 2.92 5.04 -1.84
C ILE A 133 3.51 6.16 -2.69
N VAL A 134 2.70 6.81 -3.51
CA VAL A 134 3.12 7.95 -4.33
C VAL A 134 2.21 9.14 -4.08
N ILE A 135 2.80 10.29 -3.75
CA ILE A 135 2.08 11.54 -3.54
C ILE A 135 2.77 12.62 -4.38
N THR A 136 2.01 13.32 -5.18
CA THR A 136 2.50 14.32 -6.13
C THR A 136 2.04 15.73 -5.75
N ALA A 137 2.61 16.73 -6.42
CA ALA A 137 2.32 18.15 -6.17
C ALA A 137 2.65 18.61 -4.73
N THR A 138 3.72 18.08 -4.13
CA THR A 138 4.17 18.49 -2.80
C THR A 138 5.07 19.73 -2.86
N ALA A 139 5.19 20.43 -1.74
CA ALA A 139 6.25 21.40 -1.44
C ALA A 139 7.16 20.86 -0.33
N GLY A 140 8.36 21.40 -0.16
CA GLY A 140 9.29 20.96 0.89
C GLY A 140 8.74 21.16 2.32
N SER A 141 9.16 20.28 3.23
CA SER A 141 8.81 20.29 4.66
C SER A 141 7.33 20.08 4.97
N GLN A 142 6.56 19.52 4.05
CA GLN A 142 5.17 19.13 4.29
C GLN A 142 5.10 17.72 4.88
N LEU A 143 4.16 17.53 5.81
CA LEU A 143 3.96 16.29 6.54
C LEU A 143 2.69 15.60 6.07
N TYR A 144 2.83 14.38 5.60
CA TYR A 144 1.75 13.51 5.14
C TYR A 144 1.69 12.30 6.06
N TYR A 145 0.48 11.83 6.36
CA TYR A 145 0.29 10.66 7.21
C TYR A 145 -0.41 9.57 6.42
N CYS A 146 0.16 8.38 6.46
CA CYS A 146 -0.36 7.19 5.79
C CYS A 146 -0.65 6.11 6.83
N ASP A 147 -1.79 5.45 6.71
CA ASP A 147 -2.23 4.42 7.65
C ASP A 147 -3.12 3.38 6.94
N GLU A 148 -3.37 2.25 7.60
CA GLU A 148 -4.11 1.10 7.07
C GLU A 148 -3.60 0.69 5.68
N MET A 149 -2.28 0.53 5.54
CA MET A 149 -1.67 0.11 4.29
C MET A 149 -2.08 -1.33 3.97
N PHE A 150 -2.42 -1.57 2.71
CA PHE A 150 -2.95 -2.83 2.25
C PHE A 150 -2.31 -3.24 0.93
N PHE A 151 -1.84 -4.48 0.88
CA PHE A 151 -1.58 -5.18 -0.37
C PHE A 151 -2.03 -6.62 -0.20
N GLY A 152 -3.04 -7.04 -0.95
CA GLY A 152 -3.63 -8.35 -0.70
C GLY A 152 -4.73 -8.73 -1.67
N TYR A 153 -5.38 -9.86 -1.41
CA TYR A 153 -6.53 -10.28 -2.19
C TYR A 153 -7.69 -9.30 -1.96
N PRO A 154 -8.50 -8.98 -2.98
CA PRO A 154 -9.69 -8.17 -2.77
C PRO A 154 -10.56 -8.81 -1.68
N PRO A 155 -11.25 -8.02 -0.85
CA PRO A 155 -11.92 -8.51 0.36
C PRO A 155 -12.92 -9.64 0.08
N GLU A 156 -13.56 -9.64 -1.09
CA GLU A 156 -14.44 -10.73 -1.54
C GLU A 156 -13.70 -12.07 -1.77
N GLN A 157 -12.49 -12.05 -2.31
CA GLN A 157 -11.66 -13.24 -2.49
C GLN A 157 -10.98 -13.67 -1.19
N ALA A 158 -10.65 -12.73 -0.30
CA ALA A 158 -10.10 -13.03 1.02
C ALA A 158 -11.07 -13.84 1.89
N LEU A 159 -12.39 -13.59 1.76
CA LEU A 159 -13.44 -14.36 2.43
C LEU A 159 -13.62 -15.76 1.82
N LEU A 160 -13.50 -15.88 0.49
CA LEU A 160 -13.58 -17.17 -0.22
C LEU A 160 -12.38 -18.07 0.08
N ASN A 161 -11.16 -17.51 0.18
CA ASN A 161 -9.93 -18.24 0.48
C ASN A 161 -9.84 -18.71 1.95
N ARG A 162 -10.74 -18.23 2.82
CA ARG A 162 -10.88 -18.68 4.22
C ARG A 162 -12.02 -19.68 4.42
N ALA A 163 -12.86 -19.90 3.42
CA ALA A 163 -13.91 -20.91 3.49
C ALA A 163 -13.31 -22.30 3.15
N PRO A 164 -13.57 -23.36 3.95
CA PRO A 164 -13.26 -24.71 3.50
C PRO A 164 -14.01 -24.96 2.18
N ALA A 165 -13.32 -25.55 1.20
CA ALA A 165 -13.84 -25.76 -0.15
C ALA A 165 -15.24 -26.40 -0.10
N ILE A 166 -16.28 -25.61 -0.36
CA ILE A 166 -17.60 -26.16 -0.65
C ILE A 166 -17.48 -26.75 -2.05
N VAL A 167 -17.25 -28.06 -2.09
CA VAL A 167 -17.44 -28.88 -3.29
C VAL A 167 -18.87 -28.61 -3.77
N ARG A 168 -19.01 -27.84 -4.86
CA ARG A 168 -20.28 -27.77 -5.59
C ARG A 168 -20.48 -29.12 -6.26
N SER A 169 -21.04 -30.08 -5.52
CA SER A 169 -21.57 -31.31 -6.12
C SER A 169 -22.71 -30.92 -7.04
N HIS A 170 -22.45 -30.90 -8.34
CA HIS A 170 -23.51 -30.88 -9.34
C HIS A 170 -24.23 -32.23 -9.28
N VAL A 171 -25.41 -32.22 -8.68
CA VAL A 171 -26.44 -33.23 -8.90
C VAL A 171 -27.50 -32.56 -9.75
N TRP A 172 -27.61 -32.98 -11.01
CA TRP A 172 -28.86 -33.18 -11.74
C TRP A 172 -28.63 -34.32 -12.72
#